data_AF-A0A8T4GEM8-F1
#
_entry.id   AF-A0A8T4GEM8-F1
#
_cell.length_a   1.000
_cell.length_b   1.000
_cell.length_c   1.000
_cell.angle_alpha   90.00
_cell.angle_beta   90.00
_cell.angle_gamma   90.00
#
_symmetry.space_group_name_H-M   'P 1'
#
loop_
_entity.id
_entity.type
_entity.pdbx_description
1 polymer ?
#
loop_
_entity_poly.entity_id
_entity_poly.type
_entity_poly.pdbx_seq_one_letter_code
_entity_poly.pdbx_strand_id
1 'polypeptide(L)'
;MNGVGTGHICDSCNKRIQHGDKAGLYATWYDEGGWTPRRTWCLDCCPESVYPSTEGADEAILVGVFFSHRLAGIRVRDRSTPEEERC
;
A
#
# COMPACT_ATOMS: atom_id res chain seq x y z
N MET A 1 7.26 -12.79 -11.89
CA MET A 1 6.31 -12.57 -10.77
C MET A 1 6.09 -11.06 -10.70
N ASN A 2 4.89 -10.58 -11.05
CA ASN A 2 4.57 -9.15 -11.15
C ASN A 2 4.15 -8.65 -9.77
N GLY A 3 5.11 -8.20 -8.97
CA GLY A 3 4.87 -7.71 -7.62
C GLY A 3 5.29 -6.26 -7.47
N VAL A 4 4.66 -5.55 -6.54
CA VAL A 4 4.98 -4.14 -6.26
C VAL A 4 6.17 -4.07 -5.31
N GLY A 5 7.19 -3.29 -5.66
CA GLY A 5 8.37 -3.09 -4.80
C GLY A 5 7.98 -2.46 -3.46
N THR A 6 8.51 -2.99 -2.36
CA THR A 6 8.09 -2.58 -1.02
C THR A 6 9.25 -2.63 -0.02
N GLY A 7 9.14 -1.84 1.05
CA GLY A 7 10.00 -1.94 2.21
C GLY A 7 9.83 -3.28 2.93
N HIS A 8 10.77 -3.59 3.83
CA HIS A 8 10.76 -4.81 4.65
C HIS A 8 10.76 -4.49 6.16
N ILE A 9 10.50 -3.24 6.51
CA ILE A 9 10.36 -2.75 7.88
C ILE A 9 8.99 -2.09 7.97
N CYS A 10 8.24 -2.40 9.03
CA CYS A 10 6.95 -1.78 9.30
C CYS A 10 7.13 -0.31 9.69
N ASP A 11 6.46 0.59 8.96
CA ASP A 11 6.49 2.04 9.17
C ASP A 11 5.92 2.48 10.53
N SER A 12 5.10 1.64 11.18
CA SER A 12 4.47 1.96 12.46
C SER A 12 5.23 1.42 13.67
N CYS A 13 5.57 0.12 13.67
CA CYS A 13 6.15 -0.54 14.84
C CYS A 13 7.63 -0.92 14.68
N ASN A 14 8.25 -0.58 13.54
CA ASN A 14 9.64 -0.91 13.20
C ASN A 14 9.99 -2.41 13.20
N LYS A 15 8.99 -3.29 13.31
CA LYS A 15 9.21 -4.75 13.17
C LYS A 15 9.63 -5.06 11.74
N ARG A 16 10.56 -6.02 11.61
CA ARG A 16 10.97 -6.56 10.31
C ARG A 16 9.87 -7.46 9.76
N ILE A 17 9.53 -7.23 8.49
CA ILE A 17 8.64 -8.07 7.68
C ILE A 17 9.53 -9.08 6.96
N GLN A 18 9.25 -10.37 7.15
CA GLN A 18 10.02 -11.47 6.61
C GLN A 18 9.36 -12.07 5.38
N HIS A 19 10.16 -12.83 4.63
CA HIS A 19 9.66 -13.61 3.50
C HIS A 19 8.53 -14.55 3.95
N GLY A 20 7.42 -14.52 3.23
CA GLY A 20 6.23 -15.32 3.54
C GLY A 20 5.23 -14.62 4.47
N ASP A 21 5.60 -13.52 5.11
CA ASP A 21 4.68 -12.74 5.93
C ASP A 21 3.63 -12.05 5.06
N LYS A 22 2.42 -11.91 5.59
CA LYS A 22 1.45 -10.98 5.03
C LYS A 22 1.84 -9.55 5.41
N ALA A 23 1.83 -8.65 4.44
CA ALA A 23 2.15 -7.25 4.64
C ALA A 23 1.17 -6.34 3.91
N GLY A 24 1.01 -5.15 4.47
CA GLY A 24 0.25 -4.05 3.89
C GLY A 24 1.18 -3.08 3.17
N LEU A 25 0.70 -2.46 2.10
CA LEU A 25 1.37 -1.39 1.39
C LEU A 25 0.35 -0.29 1.08
N TYR A 26 0.68 0.93 1.47
CA TYR A 26 -0.01 2.11 0.97
C TYR A 26 0.70 2.62 -0.27
N ALA A 27 -0.08 2.82 -1.32
CA ALA A 27 0.38 3.31 -2.61
C ALA A 27 -0.52 4.46 -3.07
N THR A 28 0.10 5.41 -3.77
CA THR A 28 -0.62 6.52 -4.40
C THR A 28 -0.41 6.48 -5.91
N TRP A 29 -1.43 6.91 -6.66
CA TRP A 29 -1.37 7.08 -8.10
C TRP A 29 -1.75 8.51 -8.45
N TYR A 30 -0.99 9.07 -9.39
CA TYR A 30 -1.29 10.32 -10.07
C TYR A 30 -1.42 10.02 -11.56
N ASP A 31 -2.09 10.91 -12.30
CA ASP A 31 -2.46 10.73 -13.72
C ASP A 31 -1.32 10.25 -14.63
N GLU A 32 -0.06 10.46 -14.22
CA GLU A 32 1.13 9.99 -14.92
C GLU A 32 2.08 9.23 -13.98
N GLY A 33 2.50 8.02 -14.36
CA GLY A 33 3.61 7.28 -13.71
C GLY A 33 3.24 5.98 -12.99
N GLY A 34 1.94 5.67 -12.86
CA GLY A 34 1.50 4.42 -12.23
C GLY A 34 1.56 4.44 -10.70
N TRP A 35 1.24 3.30 -10.08
CA TRP A 35 1.14 3.21 -8.62
C TRP A 35 2.51 3.31 -7.96
N THR A 36 2.65 4.30 -7.08
CA THR A 36 3.87 4.57 -6.32
C THR A 36 3.72 4.09 -4.88
N PRO A 37 4.51 3.09 -4.45
CA PRO A 37 4.56 2.63 -3.06
C PRO A 37 5.08 3.74 -2.13
N ARG A 38 4.38 3.98 -1.02
CA ARG A 38 4.75 5.03 -0.05
C ARG A 38 5.14 4.47 1.31
N ARG A 39 4.37 3.52 1.83
CA ARG A 39 4.58 2.96 3.18
C ARG A 39 4.27 1.48 3.20
N THR A 40 4.99 0.74 4.03
CA THR A 40 4.81 -0.69 4.23
C THR A 40 4.53 -0.97 5.70
N TRP A 41 3.59 -1.87 5.99
CA TRP A 41 3.26 -2.31 7.35
C TRP A 41 3.26 -3.82 7.47
N CYS A 42 3.55 -4.32 8.68
CA CYS A 42 3.10 -5.66 9.04
C CYS A 42 1.57 -5.69 9.07
N LEU A 43 0.98 -6.88 8.92
CA LEU A 43 -0.48 -7.00 8.81
C LEU A 43 -1.23 -6.38 10.00
N ASP A 44 -0.70 -6.52 11.21
CA ASP A 44 -1.30 -5.99 12.45
C ASP A 44 -1.34 -4.46 12.51
N CYS A 45 -0.36 -3.79 11.89
CA CYS A 45 -0.28 -2.33 11.87
C CYS A 45 -0.88 -1.72 10.59
N CYS A 46 -1.27 -2.55 9.63
CA CYS A 46 -1.82 -2.08 8.36
C CYS A 46 -3.23 -1.54 8.61
N PRO A 47 -3.52 -0.27 8.25
CA PRO A 47 -4.85 0.28 8.40
C PRO A 47 -5.90 -0.52 7.61
N GLU A 48 -7.16 -0.46 8.08
CA GLU A 48 -8.28 -1.10 7.39
C GLU A 48 -8.81 -0.26 6.24
N SER A 49 -8.82 1.07 6.40
CA SER A 49 -9.28 2.03 5.42
C SER A 49 -8.24 3.11 5.13
N VAL A 50 -8.28 3.64 3.92
CA VAL A 50 -7.53 4.83 3.53
C VAL A 50 -8.44 6.04 3.65
N TYR A 51 -8.01 7.02 4.43
CA TYR A 51 -8.69 8.31 4.46
C TYR A 51 -8.02 9.19 3.40
N PRO A 52 -8.78 9.71 2.42
CA PRO A 52 -8.23 10.63 1.43
C PRO A 52 -7.60 11.81 2.14
N SER A 53 -6.31 11.97 1.94
CA SER A 53 -5.51 13.03 2.55
C SER A 53 -4.65 13.76 1.54
N THR A 54 -4.59 13.24 0.30
CA THR A 54 -3.76 13.80 -0.76
C THR A 54 -4.64 14.26 -1.93
N GLU A 55 -4.71 15.58 -2.11
CA GLU A 55 -5.46 16.20 -3.21
C GLU A 55 -4.97 15.67 -4.58
N GLY A 56 -5.92 15.29 -5.43
CA GLY A 56 -5.64 14.79 -6.78
C GLY A 56 -4.97 13.42 -6.86
N ALA A 57 -4.90 12.67 -5.75
CA ALA A 57 -4.31 11.33 -5.75
C ALA A 57 -5.35 10.23 -5.58
N ASP A 58 -5.22 9.18 -6.39
CA ASP A 58 -5.79 7.87 -6.08
C ASP A 58 -4.95 7.23 -4.98
N GLU A 59 -5.59 6.81 -3.89
CA GLU A 59 -4.92 6.26 -2.73
C GLU A 59 -5.42 4.84 -2.49
N ALA A 60 -4.53 3.87 -2.26
CA ALA A 60 -4.92 2.49 -2.01
C ALA A 60 -4.09 1.83 -0.92
N ILE A 61 -4.76 0.99 -0.14
CA ILE A 61 -4.12 0.01 0.74
C ILE A 61 -4.19 -1.35 0.07
N LEU A 62 -3.01 -1.92 -0.17
CA LEU A 62 -2.79 -3.21 -0.78
C LEU A 62 -2.33 -4.20 0.29
N VAL A 63 -2.82 -5.43 0.24
CA VAL A 63 -2.35 -6.52 1.10
C VAL A 63 -1.89 -7.68 0.24
N GLY A 64 -0.78 -8.30 0.62
CA GLY A 64 -0.24 -9.45 -0.08
C GLY A 64 0.81 -10.17 0.76
N VAL A 65 1.51 -11.12 0.14
CA VAL A 65 2.62 -11.83 0.75
C VAL A 65 3.92 -11.14 0.38
N PHE A 66 4.73 -10.81 1.38
CA PHE A 66 6.06 -10.26 1.17
C PHE A 66 7.02 -11.35 0.67
N PHE A 67 7.58 -11.15 -0.51
CA PHE A 67 8.53 -12.04 -1.14
C PHE A 67 9.52 -11.24 -1.99
N SER A 68 10.80 -11.29 -1.62
CA SER A 68 11.94 -10.73 -2.37
C SER A 68 11.77 -9.24 -2.60
N HIS A 69 11.53 -8.50 -1.49
CA HIS A 69 11.27 -7.05 -1.51
C HIS A 69 10.08 -6.63 -2.38
N ARG A 70 9.17 -7.56 -2.65
CA ARG A 70 7.94 -7.33 -3.40
C ARG A 70 6.74 -7.88 -2.65
N LEU A 71 5.57 -7.32 -2.92
CA LEU A 71 4.30 -7.93 -2.56
C LEU A 71 3.78 -8.78 -3.72
N ALA A 72 3.46 -10.04 -3.44
CA ALA A 72 2.88 -10.99 -4.36
C ALA A 72 1.45 -11.38 -3.92
N GLY A 73 0.61 -11.80 -4.88
CA GLY A 73 -0.77 -12.18 -4.60
C GLY A 73 -1.61 -11.01 -4.06
N ILE A 74 -1.35 -9.81 -4.56
CA ILE A 74 -1.91 -8.55 -4.06
C ILE A 74 -3.44 -8.55 -4.16
N ARG A 75 -4.08 -8.07 -3.10
CA ARG A 75 -5.49 -7.66 -3.08
C ARG A 75 -5.59 -6.21 -2.62
N VAL A 76 -6.52 -5.48 -3.22
CA VAL A 76 -6.91 -4.15 -2.71
C VAL A 76 -7.74 -4.37 -1.46
N ARG A 77 -7.29 -3.82 -0.34
CA ARG A 77 -8.04 -3.82 0.92
C ARG A 77 -9.01 -2.66 0.95
N ASP A 78 -8.53 -1.48 0.61
CA ASP A 78 -9.35 -0.28 0.48
C ASP A 78 -8.72 0.69 -0.54
N ARG A 79 -9.56 1.54 -1.14
CA ARG A 79 -9.13 2.55 -2.11
C ARG A 79 -10.00 3.80 -1.98
N SER A 80 -9.35 4.94 -1.91
CA SER A 80 -9.99 6.24 -2.12
C SER A 80 -9.60 6.75 -3.50
N THR A 81 -10.59 7.22 -4.24
CA THR A 81 -10.34 8.06 -5.42
C THR A 81 -10.15 9.51 -4.99
N PRO A 82 -9.56 10.37 -5.84
CA PRO A 82 -9.68 11.81 -5.65
C PRO A 82 -11.16 12.14 -5.45
N GLU A 83 -11.48 13.00 -4.47
CA GLU A 83 -12.78 13.65 -4.49
C GLU A 83 -12.81 14.50 -5.77
N GLU A 84 -13.45 14.02 -6.83
CA GLU A 84 -13.97 14.92 -7.86
C GLU A 84 -14.79 15.96 -7.09
N GLU A 85 -14.40 17.23 -7.22
CA GLU A 85 -15.08 18.40 -6.68
C GLU A 85 -16.58 18.14 -6.57
N ARG A 86 -17.05 17.82 -5.36
CA ARG A 86 -18.48 17.63 -5.11
C ARG A 86 -19.16 18.95 -5.46
N CYS A 87 -19.90 18.93 -6.57
CA CYS A 87 -20.70 20.01 -7.15
C CYS A 87 -21.43 20.88 -6.11
#